data_AF-K1RY53-F1
#
_entry.id   AF-K1RY53-F1
#
_cell.length_a   1.000
_cell.length_b   1.000
_cell.length_c   1.000
_cell.angle_alpha   90.00
_cell.angle_beta   90.00
_cell.angle_gamma   90.00
#
_symmetry.space_group_name_H-M   'P 1'
#
loop_
_entity.id
_entity.type
_entity.pdbx_description
1 polymer ?
#
loop_
_entity_poly.entity_id
_entity_poly.type
_entity_poly.pdbx_seq_one_letter_code
_entity_poly.pdbx_strand_id
1 'polypeptide(L)'
;VTTNKSSATVVSSKIKLSGPKIKIKRKHKTWQVYWGTISDESNGIEVYMKKANGKYKKINTTTKIKKRESKRGIVGITSSNKALRPGVEYSFKARTFRWVKTKKVYSKWSNTATIIKRGQKNSSIKFKTLKK
;
A
#
# COMPACT_ATOMS: atom_id res chain seq x y z
N VAL A 1 2.74 41.68 -30.87
CA VAL A 1 2.76 40.85 -29.63
C VAL A 1 2.77 39.39 -30.07
N THR A 2 3.95 38.79 -30.12
CA THR A 2 4.17 37.41 -30.59
C THR A 2 4.02 36.45 -29.41
N THR A 3 3.11 35.51 -29.54
CA THR A 3 2.72 34.53 -28.52
C THR A 3 3.70 33.37 -28.46
N ASN A 4 4.60 33.38 -27.45
CA ASN A 4 5.44 32.22 -27.17
C ASN A 4 4.67 31.18 -26.35
N LYS A 5 3.93 30.34 -27.07
CA LYS A 5 3.44 29.03 -26.61
C LYS A 5 4.66 28.13 -26.43
N SER A 6 5.24 28.12 -25.23
CA SER A 6 6.34 27.21 -24.90
C SER A 6 5.83 25.76 -24.93
N SER A 7 6.18 25.11 -26.03
CA SER A 7 5.94 23.70 -26.34
C SER A 7 6.36 22.79 -25.19
N ALA A 8 5.45 21.90 -24.83
CA ALA A 8 5.64 20.85 -23.85
C ALA A 8 6.88 20.01 -24.17
N THR A 9 7.87 20.06 -23.29
CA THR A 9 8.97 19.10 -23.25
C THR A 9 8.38 17.76 -22.81
N VAL A 10 7.92 16.96 -23.77
CA VAL A 10 7.57 15.55 -23.56
C VAL A 10 8.87 14.79 -23.38
N VAL A 11 9.48 14.92 -22.19
CA VAL A 11 10.47 13.96 -21.73
C VAL A 11 9.70 12.69 -21.40
N SER A 12 9.53 11.81 -22.39
CA SER A 12 9.06 10.43 -22.20
C SER A 12 10.15 9.61 -21.50
N SER A 13 10.62 10.09 -20.34
CA SER A 13 11.39 9.27 -19.43
C SER A 13 10.45 8.20 -18.92
N LYS A 14 10.61 6.96 -19.39
CA LYS A 14 9.90 5.77 -18.96
C LYS A 14 9.86 5.77 -17.42
N ILE A 15 8.72 6.14 -16.83
CA ILE A 15 8.59 6.34 -15.38
C ILE A 15 8.88 5.00 -14.70
N LYS A 16 10.05 4.88 -14.06
CA LYS A 16 10.48 3.68 -13.35
C LYS A 16 10.02 3.76 -11.90
N LEU A 17 8.80 3.30 -11.63
CA LEU A 17 8.32 3.13 -10.27
C LEU A 17 8.92 1.87 -9.65
N SER A 18 9.39 1.99 -8.42
CA SER A 18 9.95 0.86 -7.67
C SER A 18 8.84 0.09 -6.97
N GLY A 19 8.87 -1.24 -7.09
CA GLY A 19 7.98 -2.09 -6.29
C GLY A 19 8.26 -1.87 -4.79
N PRO A 20 7.24 -1.59 -3.97
CA PRO A 20 7.46 -1.34 -2.55
C PRO A 20 7.90 -2.63 -1.86
N LYS A 21 8.76 -2.54 -0.84
CA LYS A 21 9.09 -3.69 0.02
C LYS A 21 8.13 -3.71 1.19
N ILE A 22 7.39 -4.80 1.38
CA ILE A 22 6.42 -4.93 2.46
C ILE A 22 6.85 -5.96 3.50
N LYS A 23 6.52 -5.70 4.76
CA LYS A 23 6.73 -6.60 5.90
C LYS A 23 5.51 -6.58 6.81
N ILE A 24 5.24 -7.69 7.50
CA ILE A 24 4.25 -7.69 8.58
C ILE A 24 4.97 -7.37 9.89
N LYS A 25 4.54 -6.31 10.57
CA LYS A 25 5.02 -5.94 11.91
C LYS A 25 3.90 -6.15 12.92
N ARG A 26 4.23 -6.68 14.10
CA ARG A 26 3.29 -6.71 15.23
C ARG A 26 3.31 -5.35 15.91
N LYS A 27 2.13 -4.76 16.13
CA LYS A 27 1.97 -3.50 16.87
C LYS A 27 0.91 -3.72 17.95
N HIS A 28 1.37 -3.98 19.18
CA HIS A 28 0.52 -4.38 20.31
C HIS A 28 -0.46 -5.51 19.93
N LYS A 29 -1.77 -5.29 20.13
CA LYS A 29 -2.87 -6.20 19.80
C LYS A 29 -3.29 -6.13 18.33
N THR A 30 -2.42 -5.70 17.41
CA THR A 30 -2.72 -5.60 15.97
C THR A 30 -1.51 -5.96 15.12
N TRP A 31 -1.76 -6.22 13.83
CA TRP A 31 -0.71 -6.42 12.84
C TRP A 31 -0.74 -5.27 11.84
N GLN A 32 0.45 -4.86 11.40
CA GLN A 32 0.64 -3.80 10.44
C GLN A 32 1.32 -4.36 9.19
N VAL A 33 0.72 -4.13 8.03
CA VAL A 33 1.40 -4.25 6.74
C VAL A 33 2.22 -2.98 6.55
N TYR A 34 3.53 -3.07 6.77
CA TYR A 34 4.46 -1.96 6.76
C TYR A 34 5.24 -1.91 5.44
N TRP A 35 5.29 -0.75 4.80
CA TRP A 35 6.04 -0.49 3.57
C TRP A 35 7.14 0.58 3.75
N GLY A 36 7.14 1.32 4.85
CA GLY A 36 8.17 2.32 5.14
C GLY A 36 8.12 3.55 4.22
N THR A 37 9.30 4.06 3.87
CA THR A 37 9.48 5.24 3.04
C THR A 37 9.49 4.86 1.56
N ILE A 38 8.73 5.60 0.75
CA ILE A 38 8.65 5.44 -0.71
C ILE A 38 9.16 6.73 -1.34
N SER A 39 10.46 6.78 -1.62
CA SER A 39 11.17 7.99 -2.08
C SER A 39 11.12 8.25 -3.58
N ASP A 40 10.64 7.28 -4.38
CA ASP A 40 10.48 7.44 -5.81
C ASP A 40 9.35 8.43 -6.17
N GLU A 41 9.01 8.54 -7.45
CA GLU A 41 8.01 9.51 -7.94
C GLU A 41 6.54 9.05 -7.75
N SER A 42 6.30 8.00 -6.97
CA SER A 42 4.93 7.49 -6.76
C SER A 42 4.00 8.53 -6.13
N ASN A 43 2.75 8.62 -6.55
CA ASN A 43 1.75 9.44 -5.84
C ASN A 43 1.06 8.68 -4.70
N GLY A 44 1.08 7.35 -4.73
CA GLY A 44 0.44 6.55 -3.70
C GLY A 44 0.76 5.07 -3.79
N ILE A 45 0.13 4.29 -2.91
CA ILE A 45 0.25 2.85 -2.80
C ILE A 45 -1.13 2.19 -2.67
N GLU A 46 -1.29 1.05 -3.35
CA GLU A 46 -2.44 0.17 -3.21
C GLU A 46 -2.00 -1.13 -2.53
N VAL A 47 -2.77 -1.57 -1.54
CA VAL A 47 -2.51 -2.81 -0.79
C VAL A 47 -3.62 -3.80 -1.05
N TYR A 48 -3.22 -5.03 -1.32
CA TYR A 48 -4.08 -6.16 -1.65
C TYR A 48 -3.85 -7.29 -0.64
N MET A 49 -4.92 -8.04 -0.40
CA MET A 49 -4.93 -9.19 0.49
C MET A 49 -5.66 -10.35 -0.18
N LYS A 50 -5.14 -11.56 -0.01
CA LYS A 50 -5.88 -12.80 -0.24
C LYS A 50 -5.98 -13.61 1.05
N LYS A 51 -7.01 -14.46 1.12
CA LYS A 51 -7.19 -15.45 2.18
C LYS A 51 -6.87 -16.82 1.58
N ALA A 52 -5.95 -17.58 2.16
CA ALA A 52 -5.51 -18.89 1.67
C ALA A 52 -5.32 -18.90 0.13
N ASN A 53 -5.99 -19.82 -0.57
CA ASN A 53 -5.96 -19.98 -2.03
C ASN A 53 -6.91 -19.04 -2.79
N GLY A 54 -7.48 -18.04 -2.11
CA GLY A 54 -8.37 -17.06 -2.71
C GLY A 54 -7.66 -16.05 -3.62
N LYS A 55 -8.46 -15.23 -4.30
CA LYS A 55 -7.98 -14.13 -5.14
C LYS A 55 -7.60 -12.91 -4.30
N TYR A 56 -6.60 -12.15 -4.78
CA TYR A 56 -6.22 -10.88 -4.18
C TYR A 56 -7.34 -9.84 -4.36
N LYS A 57 -7.76 -9.23 -3.26
CA LYS A 57 -8.71 -8.11 -3.24
C LYS A 57 -8.01 -6.87 -2.70
N LYS A 58 -8.30 -5.71 -3.29
CA LYS A 58 -7.79 -4.43 -2.80
C LYS A 58 -8.41 -4.13 -1.45
N ILE A 59 -7.58 -3.88 -0.45
CA ILE A 59 -8.02 -3.57 0.93
C ILE A 59 -7.75 -2.13 1.31
N ASN A 60 -6.80 -1.45 0.65
CA ASN A 60 -6.55 -0.04 0.89
C ASN A 60 -5.87 0.65 -0.29
N THR A 61 -6.03 1.96 -0.34
CA THR A 61 -5.31 2.87 -1.23
C THR A 61 -5.00 4.15 -0.48
N THR A 62 -3.77 4.64 -0.56
CA THR A 62 -3.43 5.94 0.02
C THR A 62 -2.45 6.72 -0.85
N THR A 63 -2.62 8.04 -0.88
CA THR A 63 -1.71 8.99 -1.53
C THR A 63 -0.81 9.72 -0.52
N LYS A 64 -1.07 9.58 0.78
CA LYS A 64 -0.32 10.26 1.85
C LYS A 64 0.92 9.46 2.27
N ILE A 65 1.68 8.94 1.31
CA ILE A 65 2.85 8.09 1.57
C ILE A 65 4.02 8.90 2.16
N LYS A 66 4.81 8.28 3.05
CA LYS A 66 6.04 8.90 3.57
C LYS A 66 7.11 8.92 2.46
N LYS A 67 7.53 10.10 2.02
CA LYS A 67 8.52 10.28 0.93
C LYS A 67 9.97 10.25 1.36
N ARG A 68 10.27 10.74 2.57
CA ARG A 68 11.61 10.77 3.16
C ARG A 68 11.48 10.78 4.68
N GLU A 69 12.58 10.51 5.38
CA GLU A 69 12.55 10.31 6.83
C GLU A 69 12.03 11.54 7.60
N SER A 70 12.41 12.74 7.15
CA SER A 70 12.01 14.02 7.74
C SER A 70 10.57 14.47 7.44
N LYS A 71 9.85 13.79 6.53
CA LYS A 71 8.48 14.15 6.17
C LYS A 71 7.48 13.24 6.88
N ARG A 72 6.36 13.82 7.31
CA ARG A 72 5.21 13.05 7.82
C ARG A 72 4.56 12.30 6.65
N GLY A 73 4.10 11.09 6.93
CA GLY A 73 3.38 10.27 5.95
C GLY A 73 3.05 8.89 6.48
N ILE A 74 2.23 8.17 5.74
CA ILE A 74 1.78 6.82 6.06
C ILE A 74 2.85 5.83 5.60
N VAL A 75 3.30 5.01 6.54
CA VAL A 75 4.36 3.99 6.39
C VAL A 75 3.82 2.56 6.40
N GLY A 76 2.52 2.39 6.61
CA GLY A 76 1.88 1.10 6.74
C GLY A 76 0.40 1.21 7.09
N ILE A 77 -0.33 0.10 6.93
CA ILE A 77 -1.73 -0.02 7.35
C ILE A 77 -1.84 -1.05 8.45
N THR A 78 -2.61 -0.71 9.48
CA THR A 78 -2.89 -1.63 10.57
C THR A 78 -4.23 -2.30 10.32
N SER A 79 -4.26 -3.63 10.44
CA SER A 79 -5.51 -4.38 10.52
C SER A 79 -5.81 -4.70 11.99
N SER A 80 -7.06 -4.54 12.41
CA SER A 80 -7.48 -4.97 13.75
C SER A 80 -7.34 -6.48 13.89
N ASN A 81 -6.82 -6.98 15.04
CA ASN A 81 -6.70 -8.44 15.29
C ASN A 81 -8.04 -9.17 15.24
N LYS A 82 -9.16 -8.45 15.37
CA LYS A 82 -10.53 -8.98 15.27
C LYS A 82 -10.93 -9.31 13.83
N ALA A 83 -10.26 -8.74 12.81
CA ALA A 83 -10.59 -8.95 11.40
C ALA A 83 -10.01 -10.24 10.79
N LEU A 84 -9.02 -10.86 11.46
CA LEU A 84 -8.35 -12.08 10.97
C LEU A 84 -8.86 -13.29 11.75
N ARG A 85 -9.34 -14.30 11.01
CA ARG A 85 -9.76 -15.59 11.57
C ARG A 85 -8.50 -16.36 12.03
N PRO A 86 -8.47 -16.87 13.26
CA PRO A 86 -7.43 -17.82 13.70
C PRO A 86 -7.29 -18.99 12.72
N GLY A 87 -6.06 -19.46 12.51
CA GLY A 87 -5.77 -20.61 11.64
C GLY A 87 -5.90 -20.35 10.13
N VAL A 88 -6.37 -19.17 9.72
CA VAL A 88 -6.42 -18.79 8.30
C VAL A 88 -5.15 -18.06 7.91
N GLU A 89 -4.55 -18.49 6.79
CA GLU A 89 -3.45 -17.78 6.15
C GLU A 89 -3.96 -16.56 5.38
N TYR A 90 -3.29 -15.42 5.59
CA TYR A 90 -3.51 -14.20 4.84
C TYR A 90 -2.21 -13.78 4.18
N SER A 91 -2.23 -13.58 2.87
CA SER A 91 -1.08 -13.07 2.12
C SER A 91 -1.37 -11.68 1.58
N PHE A 92 -0.37 -10.81 1.63
CA PHE A 92 -0.43 -9.41 1.24
C PHE A 92 0.56 -9.13 0.12
N LYS A 93 0.14 -8.25 -0.79
CA LYS A 93 0.99 -7.63 -1.80
C LYS A 93 0.62 -6.16 -1.94
N ALA A 94 1.56 -5.34 -2.37
CA ALA A 94 1.33 -3.94 -2.64
C ALA A 94 2.01 -3.52 -3.94
N ARG A 95 1.54 -2.41 -4.52
CA ARG A 95 2.18 -1.75 -5.65
C ARG A 95 1.97 -0.25 -5.51
N THR A 96 2.95 0.52 -5.91
CA THR A 96 2.81 1.97 -5.98
C THR A 96 2.19 2.39 -7.30
N PHE A 97 1.69 3.61 -7.35
CA PHE A 97 1.20 4.19 -8.59
C PHE A 97 1.59 5.67 -8.68
N ARG A 98 1.71 6.15 -9.93
CA ARG A 98 1.81 7.56 -10.29
C ARG A 98 0.69 7.92 -11.25
N TRP A 99 0.13 9.10 -11.09
CA TRP A 99 -0.80 9.68 -12.04
C TRP A 99 -0.01 10.31 -13.18
N VAL A 100 -0.30 9.85 -14.40
CA VAL A 100 0.21 10.42 -15.64
C VAL A 100 -1.01 10.88 -16.42
N LYS A 101 -1.21 12.20 -16.47
CA LYS A 101 -2.47 12.80 -16.91
C LYS A 101 -3.63 12.23 -16.07
N THR A 102 -4.50 11.42 -16.67
CA THR A 102 -5.67 10.81 -16.02
C THR A 102 -5.52 9.31 -15.77
N LYS A 103 -4.38 8.71 -16.12
CA LYS A 103 -4.14 7.26 -15.99
C LYS A 103 -3.17 6.95 -14.85
N LYS A 104 -3.43 5.86 -14.13
CA LYS A 104 -2.48 5.29 -13.16
C LYS A 104 -1.47 4.41 -13.86
N VAL A 105 -0.19 4.75 -13.72
CA VAL A 105 0.92 3.86 -14.04
C VAL A 105 1.35 3.17 -12.75
N TYR A 106 1.47 1.85 -12.77
CA TYR A 106 1.78 1.04 -11.60
C TYR A 106 3.22 0.56 -11.60
N SER A 107 3.79 0.41 -10.39
CA SER A 107 5.04 -0.33 -10.19
C SER A 107 4.83 -1.83 -10.41
N LYS A 108 5.95 -2.57 -10.45
CA LYS A 108 5.92 -4.01 -10.17
C LYS A 108 5.33 -4.28 -8.78
N TRP A 109 4.79 -5.49 -8.60
CA TRP A 109 4.32 -5.93 -7.28
C TRP A 109 5.48 -6.00 -6.27
N SER A 110 5.14 -5.79 -5.01
CA SER A 110 6.01 -6.09 -3.87
C SER A 110 6.29 -7.58 -3.75
N ASN A 111 7.22 -7.92 -2.86
CA ASN A 111 7.26 -9.24 -2.25
C ASN A 111 5.91 -9.60 -1.60
N THR A 112 5.60 -10.89 -1.51
CA THR A 112 4.44 -11.36 -0.74
C THR A 112 4.80 -11.38 0.73
N ALA A 113 3.94 -10.82 1.59
CA ALA A 113 4.08 -10.96 3.03
C ALA A 113 2.89 -11.75 3.57
N THR A 114 3.16 -12.83 4.31
CA THR A 114 2.13 -13.75 4.79
C THR A 114 2.03 -13.71 6.31
N ILE A 115 0.82 -13.92 6.83
CA ILE A 115 0.57 -14.12 8.25
C ILE A 115 -0.47 -15.22 8.47
N ILE A 116 -0.22 -16.04 9.47
CA ILE A 116 -1.19 -16.95 10.06
C ILE A 116 -1.43 -16.50 11.49
N LYS A 117 -2.67 -16.16 11.82
CA LYS A 117 -3.03 -15.86 13.21
C LYS A 117 -3.05 -17.17 13.99
N ARG A 118 -1.98 -17.45 14.74
CA ARG A 118 -1.97 -18.52 15.75
C ARG A 118 -3.06 -18.20 16.78
N GLY A 119 -3.99 -19.13 17.00
CA GLY A 119 -5.25 -18.85 17.67
C GLY A 119 -5.15 -18.64 19.18
N GLN A 120 -5.88 -17.63 19.66
CA GLN A 120 -6.77 -17.78 20.82
C GLN A 120 -8.21 -17.66 20.29
N LYS A 121 -9.13 -18.49 20.81
CA LYS A 121 -10.52 -18.69 20.34
C LYS A 121 -11.36 -17.38 20.32
N ASN A 122 -12.15 -17.20 19.25
CA ASN A 122 -13.27 -16.23 19.04
C ASN A 122 -12.90 -14.71 19.06
N SER A 123 -13.54 -13.73 18.41
CA SER A 123 -14.89 -13.53 17.84
C SER A 123 -14.91 -12.32 16.86
N SER A 124 -15.87 -12.34 15.92
CA SER A 124 -16.60 -11.30 15.13
C SER A 124 -15.97 -9.97 14.64
N ILE A 125 -16.24 -9.62 13.37
CA ILE A 125 -15.65 -8.51 12.59
C ILE A 125 -16.58 -7.28 12.52
N LYS A 126 -16.06 -6.09 12.87
CA LYS A 126 -16.54 -4.77 12.41
C LYS A 126 -15.34 -3.88 12.08
N PHE A 127 -15.36 -3.17 10.94
CA PHE A 127 -14.33 -2.21 10.54
C PHE A 127 -14.78 -0.78 10.89
N LYS A 128 -13.87 0.07 11.42
CA LYS A 128 -14.08 1.51 11.60
C LYS A 128 -12.85 2.28 11.12
N THR A 129 -13.10 3.39 10.43
CA THR A 129 -12.09 4.35 9.97
C THR A 129 -11.77 5.33 11.10
N LEU A 130 -10.49 5.57 11.39
CA LEU A 130 -10.08 6.63 12.31
C LEU A 130 -10.00 7.97 11.54
N LYS A 131 -10.95 8.86 11.81
CA LYS A 131 -10.74 10.30 11.66
C LYS A 131 -9.75 10.73 12.75
N LYS A 132 -8.86 11.64 12.39
CA LYS A 132 -7.96 12.31 13.31
C LYS A 132 -8.59 13.62 13.73
#